data_AF-A0A7S3TAR3-F1
#
_entry.id   AF-A0A7S3TAR3-F1
#
_cell.length_a   1.000
_cell.length_b   1.000
_cell.length_c   1.000
_cell.angle_alpha   90.00
_cell.angle_beta   90.00
_cell.angle_gamma   90.00
#
_symmetry.space_group_name_H-M   'P 1'
#
loop_
_entity.id
_entity.type
_entity.pdbx_description
1 polymer ?
#
loop_
_entity_poly.entity_id
_entity_poly.type
_entity_poly.pdbx_seq_one_letter_code
_entity_poly.pdbx_strand_id
1 'polypeptide(L)'
;ARLPTKGSCYTFSYHSLGELSAVIGSVCLTLEYGISGAGVARSWSKRMVSLMSGDGSSDLSKYFQIPYSALIGKTGGGFYDQGAEAALPSGDNYFDWLAGLMMALSVLVVAMGVNCGKVVINWFTMAKVLLVIFMVIMGFSHWNQNIFES
;
A
#
# COMPACT_ATOMS: atom_id res chain seq x y z
N ALA A 1 7.77 37.08 10.14
CA ALA A 1 8.95 36.98 9.27
C ALA A 1 8.66 35.97 8.16
N ARG A 2 9.01 36.29 6.90
CA ARG A 2 8.82 35.37 5.77
C ARG A 2 9.92 34.30 5.86
N LEU A 3 9.56 33.01 5.87
CA LEU A 3 10.52 31.89 5.92
C LEU A 3 10.81 31.43 4.47
N PRO A 4 11.96 31.78 3.85
CA PRO A 4 12.31 31.30 2.52
C PRO A 4 13.22 30.07 2.67
N THR A 5 12.72 29.03 3.31
CA THR A 5 13.47 27.78 3.52
C THR A 5 12.57 26.59 3.25
N LYS A 6 13.15 25.47 2.79
CA LYS A 6 12.45 24.18 2.68
C LYS A 6 12.10 23.66 4.08
N GLY A 7 11.07 24.23 4.70
CA GLY A 7 10.56 23.83 6.01
C GLY A 7 9.60 22.65 5.87
N SER A 8 9.70 21.67 6.77
CA SER A 8 8.68 20.64 6.92
C SER A 8 7.50 21.17 7.74
N CYS A 9 6.43 20.37 7.88
CA CYS A 9 5.29 20.69 8.74
C CYS A 9 5.72 21.11 10.16
N TYR A 10 6.76 20.47 10.71
CA TYR A 10 7.32 20.81 12.02
C TYR A 10 7.82 22.27 12.08
N THR A 11 8.61 22.71 11.10
CA THR A 11 9.20 24.06 11.07
C THR A 11 8.13 25.16 11.00
N PHE A 12 7.05 24.93 10.24
CA PHE A 12 5.96 25.90 10.11
C PHE A 12 5.11 25.99 11.39
N SER A 13 4.76 24.84 11.97
CA SER A 13 3.98 24.79 13.21
C SER A 13 4.75 25.35 14.40
N TYR A 14 6.06 25.10 14.46
CA TYR A 14 6.93 25.63 15.52
C TYR A 14 6.91 27.16 15.56
N HIS A 15 7.01 27.78 14.37
CA HIS A 15 7.02 29.23 14.26
C HIS A 15 5.66 29.91 14.47
N SER A 16 4.55 29.17 14.27
CA SER A 16 3.20 29.73 14.33
C SER A 16 2.50 29.46 15.66
N LEU A 17 2.74 28.29 16.27
CA LEU A 17 1.96 27.73 17.37
C LEU A 17 2.83 27.22 18.54
N GLY A 18 4.16 27.30 18.45
CA GLY A 18 5.09 26.86 19.48
C GLY A 18 5.50 25.38 19.38
N GLU A 19 6.32 24.93 20.33
CA GLU A 19 6.99 23.62 20.30
C GLU A 19 6.01 22.43 20.43
N LEU A 20 5.06 22.50 21.36
CA LEU A 20 4.16 21.38 21.67
C LEU A 20 3.29 20.99 20.46
N SER A 21 2.69 21.97 19.80
CA SER A 21 1.84 21.77 18.62
C SER A 21 2.65 21.27 17.42
N ALA A 22 3.90 21.73 17.27
CA ALA A 22 4.80 21.26 16.22
C ALA A 22 5.18 19.78 16.39
N VAL A 23 5.50 19.36 17.61
CA VAL A 23 5.83 17.96 17.91
C VAL A 23 4.62 17.06 17.66
N ILE A 24 3.45 17.39 18.23
CA ILE A 24 2.22 16.59 18.05
C ILE A 24 1.86 16.48 16.57
N GLY A 25 1.91 17.59 15.82
CA GLY A 25 1.63 17.60 14.38
C GLY A 25 2.60 16.71 13.58
N SER A 26 3.90 16.77 13.89
CA SER A 26 4.91 15.94 13.20
C SER A 26 4.77 14.45 13.48
N VAL A 27 4.40 14.07 14.71
CA VAL A 27 4.15 12.67 15.08
C VAL A 27 2.88 12.16 14.41
N CYS A 28 1.80 12.95 14.40
CA CYS A 28 0.55 12.61 13.72
C CYS A 28 0.79 12.39 12.21
N LEU A 29 1.55 13.28 11.57
CA LEU A 29 1.92 13.17 10.17
C LEU A 29 2.73 11.87 9.89
N THR A 30 3.68 11.54 10.76
CA THR A 30 4.48 10.32 10.64
C THR A 30 3.62 9.06 10.75
N LEU A 31 2.65 9.04 11.68
CA LEU A 31 1.70 7.93 11.82
C LEU A 31 0.80 7.79 10.59
N GLU A 32 0.30 8.90 10.06
CA GLU A 32 -0.55 8.91 8.86
C GLU A 32 0.19 8.34 7.65
N TYR A 33 1.41 8.82 7.37
CA TYR A 33 2.23 8.28 6.28
C TYR A 33 2.65 6.82 6.52
N GLY A 34 2.89 6.43 7.78
CA GLY A 34 3.20 5.05 8.15
C GLY A 34 2.04 4.09 7.84
N ILE A 35 0.83 4.43 8.29
CA ILE A 35 -0.37 3.62 8.05
C ILE A 35 -0.74 3.61 6.55
N SER A 36 -0.62 4.75 5.87
CA SER A 36 -0.87 4.85 4.43
C SER A 36 0.10 3.98 3.62
N GLY A 37 1.40 4.00 3.96
CA GLY A 37 2.40 3.12 3.35
C GLY A 37 2.09 1.63 3.55
N ALA A 38 1.61 1.25 4.74
CA ALA A 38 1.15 -0.11 5.02
C ALA A 38 -0.06 -0.53 4.18
N GLY A 39 -1.03 0.37 4.01
CA GLY A 39 -2.19 0.12 3.16
C GLY A 39 -1.81 -0.12 1.69
N VAL A 40 -0.89 0.69 1.16
CA VAL A 40 -0.39 0.53 -0.22
C VAL A 40 0.33 -0.81 -0.39
N ALA A 41 1.22 -1.18 0.54
CA ALA A 41 1.93 -2.46 0.49
C ALA A 41 0.97 -3.66 0.50
N ARG A 42 -0.09 -3.61 1.33
CA ARG A 42 -1.13 -4.68 1.37
C ARG A 42 -1.89 -4.78 0.06
N SER A 43 -2.27 -3.65 -0.54
CA SER A 43 -2.97 -3.64 -1.83
C SER A 43 -2.12 -4.28 -2.94
N TRP A 44 -0.83 -3.95 -2.99
CA TRP A 44 0.11 -4.53 -3.95
C TRP A 44 0.34 -6.02 -3.76
N SER A 45 0.48 -6.48 -2.50
CA SER A 45 0.61 -7.91 -2.21
C SER A 45 -0.55 -8.71 -2.78
N LYS A 46 -1.80 -8.25 -2.55
CA LYS A 46 -3.00 -8.89 -3.11
C LYS A 46 -2.97 -8.95 -4.63
N ARG A 47 -2.55 -7.86 -5.30
CA ARG A 47 -2.41 -7.84 -6.77
C ARG A 47 -1.35 -8.81 -7.26
N MET A 48 -0.20 -8.90 -6.59
CA MET A 48 0.84 -9.86 -6.97
C MET A 48 0.39 -11.30 -6.84
N VAL A 49 -0.27 -11.64 -5.73
CA VAL A 49 -0.82 -12.99 -5.52
C VAL A 49 -1.81 -13.32 -6.63
N SER A 50 -2.70 -12.37 -6.98
CA SER A 50 -3.68 -12.53 -8.06
C SER A 50 -3.05 -12.63 -9.46
N LEU A 51 -1.94 -11.93 -9.72
CA LEU A 51 -1.21 -12.04 -10.99
C LEU A 51 -0.51 -13.40 -11.11
N MET A 52 0.01 -13.91 -9.99
CA MET A 52 0.78 -15.14 -9.95
C MET A 52 -0.09 -16.40 -9.92
N SER A 53 -1.30 -16.31 -9.38
CA SER A 53 -2.28 -17.41 -9.50
C SER A 53 -2.68 -17.67 -10.96
N GLY A 54 -2.57 -16.68 -11.84
CA GLY A 54 -3.00 -16.79 -13.24
C GLY A 54 -4.49 -17.16 -13.35
N ASP A 55 -5.00 -17.33 -14.56
CA ASP A 55 -6.39 -17.76 -14.82
C ASP A 55 -6.64 -19.25 -14.44
N GLY A 56 -5.71 -19.86 -13.69
CA GLY A 56 -5.75 -21.23 -13.22
C GLY A 56 -6.02 -21.29 -11.72
N SER A 57 -6.91 -22.18 -11.30
CA SER A 57 -7.50 -22.29 -9.96
C SER A 57 -6.55 -22.64 -8.79
N SER A 58 -5.24 -22.35 -8.88
CA SER A 58 -4.31 -22.53 -7.78
C SER A 58 -4.35 -21.34 -6.81
N ASP A 59 -5.02 -21.53 -5.66
CA ASP A 59 -4.98 -20.61 -4.52
C ASP A 59 -3.57 -20.52 -3.91
N LEU A 60 -2.71 -19.73 -4.55
CA LEU A 60 -1.35 -19.47 -4.11
C LEU A 60 -1.30 -18.57 -2.86
N SER A 61 -2.44 -17.99 -2.47
CA SER A 61 -2.61 -17.14 -1.29
C SER A 61 -2.10 -17.80 -0.01
N LYS A 62 -2.23 -19.12 0.10
CA LYS A 62 -1.78 -19.93 1.26
C LYS A 62 -0.28 -19.82 1.55
N TYR A 63 0.54 -19.54 0.53
CA TYR A 63 1.99 -19.43 0.70
C TYR A 63 2.44 -18.02 1.10
N PHE A 64 1.63 -17.00 0.80
CA PHE A 64 1.96 -15.59 1.07
C PHE A 64 1.24 -15.03 2.28
N GLN A 65 0.07 -15.59 2.61
CA GLN A 65 -0.78 -15.16 3.71
C GLN A 65 -0.91 -16.30 4.72
N ILE A 66 -0.38 -16.08 5.92
CA ILE A 66 -0.45 -17.05 7.00
C ILE A 66 -1.63 -16.67 7.90
N PRO A 67 -2.68 -17.50 8.01
CA PRO A 67 -3.82 -17.17 8.87
C PRO A 67 -3.37 -17.15 10.34
N TYR A 68 -3.87 -16.19 11.13
CA TYR A 68 -3.52 -16.10 12.55
C TYR A 68 -3.93 -17.37 13.34
N SER A 69 -4.91 -18.14 12.86
CA SER A 69 -5.29 -19.43 13.45
C SER A 69 -4.19 -20.50 13.36
N ALA A 70 -3.36 -20.49 12.30
CA ALA A 70 -2.23 -21.40 12.16
C ALA A 70 -1.02 -20.98 13.01
N LEU A 71 -0.87 -19.69 13.30
CA LEU A 71 0.23 -19.13 14.11
C LEU A 71 0.04 -19.34 15.62
N ILE A 72 -1.20 -19.46 16.10
CA ILE A 72 -1.53 -19.49 17.54
C ILE A 72 -1.90 -20.92 18.01
N GLY A 73 -1.84 -21.93 17.14
CA GLY A 73 -1.97 -23.34 17.54
C GLY A 73 -3.35 -23.75 18.05
N LYS A 74 -4.41 -23.02 17.69
CA LYS A 74 -5.79 -23.39 18.07
C LYS A 74 -6.33 -24.39 17.04
N THR A 75 -6.21 -25.68 17.35
CA THR A 75 -6.86 -26.80 16.65
C THR A 75 -8.38 -26.62 16.71
N GLY A 76 -8.98 -26.03 15.69
CA GLY A 76 -10.44 -25.88 15.62
C GLY A 76 -10.87 -24.75 14.69
N GLY A 77 -10.78 -25.01 13.39
CA GLY A 77 -11.27 -24.11 12.33
C GLY A 77 -10.71 -24.59 11.00
N GLY A 78 -11.47 -25.46 10.33
CA GLY A 78 -11.04 -26.14 9.11
C GLY A 78 -10.66 -25.19 7.97
N PHE A 79 -9.97 -25.75 6.99
CA PHE A 79 -9.30 -25.09 5.87
C PHE A 79 -10.25 -24.39 4.85
N TYR A 80 -11.55 -24.25 5.13
CA TYR A 80 -12.55 -23.70 4.19
C TYR A 80 -13.75 -22.99 4.85
N ASP A 81 -13.64 -22.43 6.06
CA ASP A 81 -14.81 -21.77 6.65
C ASP A 81 -14.93 -20.27 6.28
N GLN A 82 -15.81 -20.06 5.31
CA GLN A 82 -16.43 -18.80 4.92
C GLN A 82 -17.32 -18.30 6.08
N GLY A 83 -16.79 -17.39 6.93
CA GLY A 83 -17.61 -16.62 7.87
C GLY A 83 -17.23 -16.74 9.34
N ALA A 84 -16.11 -16.15 9.74
CA ALA A 84 -15.80 -15.86 11.14
C ALA A 84 -15.93 -14.35 11.40
N GLU A 85 -17.16 -13.85 11.19
CA GLU A 85 -17.52 -12.47 11.44
C GLU A 85 -17.98 -12.15 12.88
N ALA A 86 -17.44 -12.82 13.91
CA ALA A 86 -18.06 -12.72 15.24
C ALA A 86 -17.17 -12.87 16.49
N ALA A 87 -15.93 -12.35 16.50
CA ALA A 87 -15.20 -12.21 17.81
C ALA A 87 -14.19 -11.06 17.91
N LEU A 88 -13.83 -10.44 16.79
CA LEU A 88 -13.09 -9.17 16.61
C LEU A 88 -13.69 -8.54 15.34
N PRO A 89 -13.64 -7.20 15.11
CA PRO A 89 -14.18 -6.59 13.90
C PRO A 89 -13.70 -7.40 12.69
N SER A 90 -14.69 -7.87 11.98
CA SER A 90 -14.66 -9.15 11.33
C SER A 90 -14.14 -9.07 9.92
N GLY A 91 -13.07 -9.81 9.65
CA GLY A 91 -12.46 -9.90 8.34
C GLY A 91 -10.98 -10.21 8.43
N ASP A 92 -10.54 -11.25 7.74
CA ASP A 92 -9.18 -11.31 7.18
C ASP A 92 -8.02 -11.17 8.18
N ASN A 93 -8.10 -11.93 9.27
CA ASN A 93 -6.99 -12.12 10.19
C ASN A 93 -5.95 -13.07 9.56
N TYR A 94 -5.08 -12.53 8.70
CA TYR A 94 -3.86 -13.17 8.22
C TYR A 94 -2.64 -12.23 8.31
N PHE A 95 -1.47 -12.82 8.54
CA PHE A 95 -0.18 -12.17 8.43
C PHE A 95 0.32 -12.29 6.98
N ASP A 96 0.43 -11.16 6.29
CA ASP A 96 0.91 -11.08 4.91
C ASP A 96 2.40 -10.71 4.92
N TRP A 97 3.26 -11.72 4.80
CA TRP A 97 4.71 -11.51 4.84
C TRP A 97 5.24 -10.92 3.51
N LEU A 98 4.52 -11.10 2.39
CA LEU A 98 4.85 -10.51 1.10
C LEU A 98 4.65 -8.98 1.11
N ALA A 99 3.58 -8.50 1.74
CA ALA A 99 3.38 -7.07 1.99
C ALA A 99 4.52 -6.50 2.86
N GLY A 100 4.94 -7.24 3.89
CA GLY A 100 6.09 -6.90 4.72
C GLY A 100 7.40 -6.82 3.93
N LEU A 101 7.65 -7.79 3.04
CA LEU A 101 8.82 -7.79 2.17
C LEU A 101 8.81 -6.59 1.20
N MET A 102 7.66 -6.26 0.60
CA MET A 102 7.54 -5.10 -0.28
C MET A 102 7.77 -3.77 0.43
N MET A 103 7.31 -3.67 1.68
CA MET A 103 7.62 -2.53 2.53
C MET A 103 9.11 -2.46 2.87
N ALA A 104 9.74 -3.59 3.23
CA ALA A 104 11.16 -3.66 3.52
C ALA A 104 12.01 -3.27 2.30
N LEU A 105 11.64 -3.73 1.09
CA LEU A 105 12.28 -3.31 -0.16
C LEU A 105 12.15 -1.80 -0.38
N SER A 106 10.98 -1.22 -0.11
CA SER A 106 10.76 0.23 -0.24
C SER A 106 11.67 1.01 0.71
N VAL A 107 11.83 0.55 1.96
CA VAL A 107 12.75 1.15 2.95
C VAL A 107 14.21 0.96 2.53
N LEU A 108 14.57 -0.20 1.99
CA LEU A 108 15.93 -0.53 1.54
C LEU A 108 16.35 0.37 0.37
N VAL A 109 15.45 0.62 -0.60
CA VAL A 109 15.69 1.57 -1.71
C VAL A 109 15.98 2.98 -1.19
N VAL A 110 15.26 3.42 -0.15
CA VAL A 110 15.50 4.73 0.48
C VAL A 110 16.82 4.72 1.26
N ALA A 111 17.13 3.63 1.97
CA ALA A 111 18.35 3.47 2.76
C ALA A 111 19.62 3.44 1.88
N MET A 112 19.54 2.93 0.65
CA MET A 112 20.64 2.93 -0.34
C MET A 112 21.00 4.33 -0.86
N GLY A 113 20.21 5.36 -0.52
CA GLY A 113 20.61 6.76 -0.67
C GLY A 113 19.77 7.58 -1.64
N VAL A 114 19.76 8.88 -1.37
CA VAL A 114 18.88 9.88 -2.00
C VAL A 114 19.13 10.07 -3.50
N ASN A 115 20.33 9.70 -3.97
CA ASN A 115 20.69 9.78 -5.39
C ASN A 115 20.02 8.68 -6.21
N CYS A 116 19.97 7.45 -5.69
CA CYS A 116 19.20 6.35 -6.28
C CYS A 116 17.69 6.63 -6.19
N GLY A 117 17.24 7.20 -5.07
CA GLY A 117 15.83 7.58 -4.89
C GLY A 117 15.30 8.53 -5.97
N LYS A 118 16.11 9.51 -6.41
CA LYS A 118 15.74 10.42 -7.52
C LYS A 118 15.56 9.69 -8.85
N VAL A 119 16.37 8.67 -9.12
CA VAL A 119 16.26 7.87 -10.35
C VAL A 119 15.00 7.00 -10.28
N VAL A 120 14.76 6.32 -9.16
CA VAL A 120 13.60 5.44 -8.97
C VAL A 120 12.28 6.23 -9.01
N ILE A 121 12.22 7.39 -8.34
CA ILE A 121 10.99 8.21 -8.33
C ILE A 121 10.69 8.80 -9.72
N ASN A 122 11.74 9.19 -10.47
CA ASN A 122 11.57 9.70 -11.83
C ASN A 122 11.06 8.59 -12.75
N TRP A 123 11.64 7.39 -12.66
CA TRP A 123 11.17 6.22 -13.39
C TRP A 123 9.71 5.87 -13.09
N PHE A 124 9.33 5.82 -11.81
CA PHE A 124 7.96 5.50 -11.42
C PHE A 124 6.95 6.56 -11.89
N THR A 125 7.34 7.84 -11.85
CA THR A 125 6.52 8.93 -12.37
C THR A 125 6.32 8.80 -13.88
N MET A 126 7.39 8.53 -14.64
CA MET A 126 7.29 8.32 -16.09
C MET A 126 6.44 7.10 -16.45
N ALA A 127 6.62 5.98 -15.74
CA ALA A 127 5.81 4.77 -15.95
C ALA A 127 4.32 5.03 -15.69
N LYS A 128 3.98 5.77 -14.62
CA LYS A 128 2.58 6.16 -14.33
C LYS A 128 1.98 7.01 -15.45
N VAL A 129 2.73 8.00 -15.94
CA VAL A 129 2.25 8.89 -17.01
C VAL A 129 2.03 8.10 -18.30
N LEU A 130 2.94 7.20 -18.67
CA LEU A 130 2.79 6.33 -19.83
C LEU A 130 1.58 5.40 -19.70
N LEU A 131 1.34 4.84 -18.52
CA LEU A 131 0.17 3.97 -18.26
C LEU A 131 -1.15 4.73 -18.46
N VAL A 132 -1.22 5.97 -17.98
CA VAL A 132 -2.41 6.82 -18.14
C VAL A 132 -2.62 7.15 -19.62
N ILE A 133 -1.58 7.54 -20.35
CA ILE A 133 -1.68 7.83 -21.80
C ILE A 133 -2.16 6.59 -22.56
N PHE A 134 -1.57 5.43 -22.26
CA PHE A 134 -1.99 4.15 -22.85
C PHE A 134 -3.46 3.84 -22.57
N MET A 135 -3.91 4.02 -21.33
CA MET A 135 -5.30 3.80 -20.92
C MET A 135 -6.27 4.70 -21.69
N VAL A 136 -5.91 5.97 -21.92
CA VAL A 136 -6.72 6.91 -22.72
C VAL A 136 -6.84 6.45 -24.17
N ILE A 137 -5.72 6.04 -24.80
CA ILE A 137 -5.72 5.56 -26.19
C ILE A 137 -6.59 4.30 -26.32
N MET A 138 -6.44 3.33 -25.41
CA MET A 138 -7.25 2.11 -25.41
C MET A 138 -8.73 2.40 -25.17
N GLY A 139 -9.05 3.34 -24.27
CA GLY A 139 -10.42 3.78 -24.03
C GLY A 139 -11.09 4.37 -25.28
N PHE A 140 -10.39 5.20 -26.05
CA PHE A 140 -10.90 5.69 -27.32
C PHE A 140 -10.97 4.61 -28.40
N SER A 141 -10.06 3.64 -28.40
CA SER A 141 -10.08 2.52 -29.35
C SER A 141 -11.27 1.56 -29.14
N HIS A 142 -11.86 1.51 -27.94
CA HIS A 142 -13.01 0.64 -27.61
C HIS A 142 -14.33 1.41 -27.44
N TRP A 143 -14.39 2.68 -27.89
CA TRP A 143 -15.58 3.55 -27.76
C TRP A 143 -16.86 2.99 -28.43
N ASN A 144 -16.74 1.97 -29.27
CA ASN A 144 -17.85 1.39 -30.02
C ASN A 144 -18.61 0.25 -29.29
N GLN A 145 -18.28 -0.05 -28.03
CA GLN A 145 -19.07 -0.98 -27.22
C GLN A 145 -20.23 -0.20 -26.59
N ASN A 146 -21.48 -0.49 -26.99
CA ASN A 146 -22.69 0.17 -26.48
C ASN A 146 -22.92 -0.22 -25.00
N ILE A 147 -22.29 0.52 -24.08
CA ILE A 147 -22.37 0.31 -22.63
C ILE A 147 -23.77 0.58 -22.03
N PHE A 148 -24.69 1.13 -22.83
CA PHE A 148 -26.06 1.48 -22.43
C PHE A 148 -27.12 0.56 -23.03
N GLU A 149 -26.74 -0.39 -23.88
CA GLU A 149 -27.61 -1.48 -24.30
C GLU A 149 -27.32 -2.68 -23.41
N SER A 150 -27.96 -2.71 -22.24
CA SER A 150 -28.13 -3.90 -21.40
C SER A 150 -29.61 -4.18 -21.21
#